data_AF-A0A7C8B7E1-F1
#
_entry.id   AF-A0A7C8B7E1-F1
#
_cell.length_a   1.000
_cell.length_b   1.000
_cell.length_c   1.000
_cell.angle_alpha   90.00
_cell.angle_beta   90.00
_cell.angle_gamma   90.00
#
_symmetry.space_group_name_H-M   'P 1'
#
loop_
_entity.id
_entity.type
_entity.pdbx_description
1 polymer ?
#
loop_
_entity_poly.entity_id
_entity_poly.type
_entity_poly.pdbx_seq_one_letter_code
_entity_poly.pdbx_strand_id
1 'polypeptide(L)'
;MKHVLFCLTVVCMAVGGASAAEQKTATASHLGNVTGGDFKAAGAIIGKKCTSCHTKERIDVALSAGKDMKAIQRDMEKRGAALNQSERDVLGIYWGKAQPLKKK
;
A
#
# COMPACT_ATOMS: atom_id res chain seq x y z
N MET A 1 -36.11 45.94 -32.17
CA MET A 1 -36.29 47.07 -31.22
C MET A 1 -36.34 46.44 -29.82
N LYS A 2 -35.31 46.65 -28.99
CA LYS A 2 -35.37 47.51 -27.78
C LYS A 2 -36.53 47.08 -26.85
N HIS A 3 -36.40 46.66 -25.60
CA HIS A 3 -35.31 46.72 -24.62
C HIS A 3 -35.77 45.96 -23.34
N VAL A 4 -34.79 45.41 -22.60
CA VAL A 4 -34.62 45.51 -21.12
C VAL A 4 -35.30 44.51 -20.17
N LEU A 5 -34.54 44.29 -19.06
CA LEU A 5 -34.88 43.78 -17.73
C LEU A 5 -34.49 42.31 -17.49
N PHE A 6 -33.23 42.00 -17.18
CA PHE A 6 -32.61 42.15 -15.84
C PHE A 6 -33.46 41.44 -14.76
N CYS A 7 -33.26 40.14 -14.59
CA CYS A 7 -33.53 39.51 -13.31
C CYS A 7 -32.35 38.62 -12.93
N LEU A 8 -31.72 39.07 -11.86
CA LEU A 8 -30.50 38.63 -11.24
C LEU A 8 -30.82 37.35 -10.45
N THR A 9 -30.74 36.18 -11.08
CA THR A 9 -30.86 34.90 -10.35
C THR A 9 -29.47 34.32 -10.10
N VAL A 10 -28.90 34.83 -9.00
CA VAL A 10 -28.22 34.07 -7.95
C VAL A 10 -27.41 32.86 -8.44
N VAL A 11 -26.11 33.11 -8.60
CA VAL A 11 -25.06 32.12 -8.35
C VAL A 11 -25.25 31.63 -6.91
N CYS A 12 -25.81 30.43 -6.73
CA CYS A 12 -25.64 29.67 -5.50
C CYS A 12 -24.58 28.61 -5.76
N MET A 13 -23.42 28.89 -5.16
CA MET A 13 -22.23 28.07 -5.12
C MET A 13 -22.53 26.66 -4.59
N ALA A 14 -21.69 25.74 -5.09
CA ALA A 14 -21.56 24.34 -4.72
C ALA A 14 -21.79 24.03 -3.24
N VAL A 15 -22.73 23.12 -2.97
CA VAL A 15 -22.56 22.13 -1.91
C VAL A 15 -22.17 20.82 -2.57
N GLY A 16 -20.91 20.76 -3.00
CA GLY A 16 -20.28 19.51 -3.40
C GLY A 16 -20.32 18.57 -2.22
N GLY A 17 -20.89 17.38 -2.43
CA GLY A 17 -20.90 16.30 -1.44
C GLY A 17 -19.48 16.03 -0.96
N ALA A 18 -19.22 16.31 0.31
CA ALA A 18 -18.00 15.90 0.98
C ALA A 18 -18.07 14.40 1.29
N SER A 19 -18.04 13.55 0.25
CA SER A 19 -17.61 12.17 0.37
C SER A 19 -16.09 12.12 0.24
N ALA A 20 -15.39 12.74 1.19
CA ALA A 20 -13.94 12.68 1.30
C ALA A 20 -13.54 11.64 2.36
N ALA A 21 -13.91 10.39 2.13
CA ALA A 21 -13.23 9.23 2.71
C ALA A 21 -13.59 7.93 1.95
N GLU A 22 -13.78 7.98 0.63
CA GLU A 22 -13.57 6.75 -0.15
C GLU A 22 -12.07 6.59 -0.38
N GLN A 23 -11.35 6.22 0.69
CA GLN A 23 -10.08 5.55 0.50
C GLN A 23 -10.42 4.19 -0.10
N LYS A 24 -10.43 4.17 -1.44
CA LYS A 24 -10.37 2.99 -2.28
C LYS A 24 -9.41 2.02 -1.60
N THR A 25 -9.99 1.05 -0.88
CA THR A 25 -9.26 -0.07 -0.33
C THR A 25 -8.82 -0.84 -1.56
N ALA A 26 -7.67 -0.45 -2.10
CA ALA A 26 -6.93 -1.30 -3.00
C ALA A 26 -6.61 -2.52 -2.14
N THR A 27 -7.48 -3.53 -2.20
CA THR A 27 -7.10 -4.92 -1.97
C THR A 27 -5.72 -5.05 -2.54
N ALA A 28 -4.72 -5.32 -1.70
CA ALA A 28 -3.34 -5.39 -2.12
C ALA A 28 -3.22 -6.62 -3.04
N SER A 29 -3.61 -6.48 -4.31
CA SER A 29 -3.60 -7.55 -5.30
C SER A 29 -2.20 -7.79 -5.85
N HIS A 30 -1.21 -7.01 -5.39
CA HIS A 30 0.17 -7.05 -5.84
C HIS A 30 1.10 -6.43 -4.77
N LEU A 31 2.24 -7.10 -4.49
CA LEU A 31 3.30 -6.66 -3.58
C LEU A 31 4.66 -6.80 -4.29
N GLY A 32 4.89 -5.94 -5.28
CA GLY A 32 5.97 -6.16 -6.25
C GLY A 32 5.85 -7.53 -6.93
N ASN A 33 6.96 -8.14 -7.31
CA ASN A 33 6.98 -9.40 -8.07
C ASN A 33 6.76 -10.70 -7.24
N VAL A 34 6.28 -10.59 -5.99
CA VAL A 34 6.03 -11.79 -5.15
C VAL A 34 4.71 -12.46 -5.54
N THR A 35 4.65 -13.78 -5.55
CA THR A 35 3.46 -14.56 -5.96
C THR A 35 2.97 -15.47 -4.83
N GLY A 36 1.65 -15.60 -4.60
CA GLY A 36 1.05 -16.55 -3.62
C GLY A 36 1.15 -16.18 -2.13
N GLY A 37 0.21 -16.68 -1.30
CA GLY A 37 0.06 -16.45 0.16
C GLY A 37 -1.25 -15.69 0.52
N ASP A 38 -1.31 -15.00 1.68
CA ASP A 38 -2.34 -13.96 2.01
C ASP A 38 -1.89 -12.47 1.80
N PHE A 39 -2.16 -11.89 0.63
CA PHE A 39 -1.58 -10.59 0.24
C PHE A 39 -2.26 -9.45 0.99
N LYS A 40 -3.51 -9.68 1.41
CA LYS A 40 -4.29 -8.73 2.18
C LYS A 40 -3.69 -8.57 3.57
N ALA A 41 -3.33 -9.68 4.24
CA ALA A 41 -2.65 -9.64 5.52
C ALA A 41 -1.27 -8.98 5.42
N ALA A 42 -0.44 -9.38 4.46
CA ALA A 42 0.88 -8.79 4.26
C ALA A 42 0.80 -7.29 3.93
N GLY A 43 -0.11 -6.89 3.04
CA GLY A 43 -0.34 -5.50 2.69
C GLY A 43 -0.79 -4.66 3.89
N ALA A 44 -1.65 -5.20 4.75
CA ALA A 44 -2.07 -4.54 5.98
C ALA A 44 -0.91 -4.33 6.96
N ILE A 45 -0.04 -5.34 7.15
CA ILE A 45 1.14 -5.23 8.01
C ILE A 45 2.11 -4.19 7.43
N ILE A 46 2.42 -4.26 6.14
CA ILE A 46 3.30 -3.30 5.46
C ILE A 46 2.78 -1.87 5.63
N GLY A 47 1.49 -1.65 5.36
CA GLY A 47 0.84 -0.35 5.46
C GLY A 47 0.74 0.21 6.89
N LYS A 48 0.94 -0.62 7.91
CA LYS A 48 0.91 -0.21 9.33
C LYS A 48 2.31 -0.09 9.94
N LYS A 49 3.23 -0.99 9.59
CA LYS A 49 4.51 -1.17 10.28
C LYS A 49 5.71 -0.65 9.50
N CYS A 50 5.65 -0.74 8.18
CA CYS A 50 6.80 -0.44 7.32
C CYS A 50 6.69 0.97 6.71
N THR A 51 5.47 1.45 6.50
CA THR A 51 5.20 2.75 5.88
C THR A 51 5.39 3.95 6.83
N SER A 52 5.56 3.70 8.14
CA SER A 52 5.90 4.75 9.10
C SER A 52 7.28 5.36 8.85
N CYS A 53 8.22 4.57 8.30
CA CYS A 53 9.60 5.00 8.03
C CYS A 53 9.97 4.95 6.53
N HIS A 54 9.18 4.28 5.70
CA HIS A 54 9.46 4.08 4.27
C HIS A 54 8.24 4.35 3.41
N THR A 55 8.44 4.68 2.15
CA THR A 55 7.32 4.75 1.21
C THR A 55 6.95 3.34 0.74
N LYS A 56 5.66 3.15 0.40
CA LYS A 56 5.20 1.90 -0.23
C LYS A 56 5.99 1.60 -1.52
N GLU A 57 6.29 2.62 -2.30
CA GLU A 57 7.08 2.51 -3.54
C GLU A 57 8.46 1.89 -3.29
N ARG A 58 9.19 2.37 -2.27
CA ARG A 58 10.51 1.82 -1.90
C ARG A 58 10.43 0.35 -1.50
N ILE A 59 9.35 -0.03 -0.83
CA ILE A 59 9.10 -1.40 -0.40
C ILE A 59 8.80 -2.27 -1.62
N ASP A 60 7.91 -1.81 -2.52
CA ASP A 60 7.55 -2.53 -3.75
C ASP A 60 8.75 -2.71 -4.69
N VAL A 61 9.66 -1.73 -4.78
CA VAL A 61 10.93 -1.85 -5.52
C VAL A 61 11.84 -2.92 -4.90
N ALA A 62 11.99 -2.92 -3.57
CA ALA A 62 12.81 -3.93 -2.89
C ALA A 62 12.27 -5.35 -3.13
N LEU A 63 10.95 -5.51 -3.10
CA LEU A 63 10.25 -6.75 -3.37
C LEU A 63 10.42 -7.19 -4.83
N SER A 64 10.22 -6.28 -5.78
CA SER A 64 10.34 -6.57 -7.21
C SER A 64 11.77 -6.91 -7.62
N ALA A 65 12.75 -6.31 -6.95
CA ALA A 65 14.17 -6.60 -7.14
C ALA A 65 14.61 -7.94 -6.54
N GLY A 66 13.72 -8.70 -5.88
CA GLY A 66 14.04 -9.99 -5.27
C GLY A 66 15.11 -9.90 -4.19
N LYS A 67 15.20 -8.77 -3.47
CA LYS A 67 16.16 -8.61 -2.37
C LYS A 67 15.87 -9.63 -1.27
N ASP A 68 16.89 -9.96 -0.48
CA ASP A 68 16.72 -10.76 0.74
C ASP A 68 15.94 -9.94 1.78
N MET A 69 14.62 -10.06 1.70
CA MET A 69 13.70 -9.33 2.56
C MET A 69 13.77 -9.81 4.01
N LYS A 70 14.20 -11.05 4.28
CA LYS A 70 14.45 -11.52 5.65
C LYS A 70 15.64 -10.79 6.25
N ALA A 71 16.72 -10.60 5.49
CA ALA A 71 17.87 -9.81 5.94
C ALA A 71 17.49 -8.34 6.16
N ILE A 72 16.72 -7.74 5.23
CA ILE A 72 16.24 -6.36 5.35
C ILE A 72 15.36 -6.18 6.58
N GLN A 73 14.39 -7.07 6.80
CA GLN A 73 13.50 -7.03 7.96
C GLN A 73 14.29 -7.05 9.28
N ARG A 74 15.28 -7.94 9.39
CA ARG A 74 16.14 -8.00 10.57
C ARG A 74 16.93 -6.71 10.78
N ASP A 75 17.40 -6.08 9.70
CA ASP A 75 18.03 -4.77 9.79
C ASP A 75 17.04 -3.68 10.25
N MET A 76 15.79 -3.74 9.78
CA MET A 76 14.75 -2.81 10.23
C MET A 76 14.37 -3.01 11.70
N GLU A 77 14.28 -4.26 12.17
CA GLU A 77 14.04 -4.57 13.58
C GLU A 77 15.18 -4.05 14.47
N LYS A 78 16.45 -4.16 14.04
CA LYS A 78 17.59 -3.53 14.72
C LYS A 78 17.50 -2.00 14.78
N ARG A 79 16.84 -1.38 13.80
CA ARG A 79 16.60 0.07 13.72
C ARG A 79 15.31 0.51 14.41
N GLY A 80 14.61 -0.40 15.08
CA GLY A 80 13.42 -0.10 15.89
C GLY A 80 12.09 -0.50 15.28
N ALA A 81 12.05 -1.23 14.16
CA ALA A 81 10.80 -1.82 13.70
C ALA A 81 10.33 -2.90 14.69
N ALA A 82 9.11 -2.75 15.22
CA ALA A 82 8.52 -3.68 16.16
C ALA A 82 7.50 -4.60 15.47
N LEU A 83 7.97 -5.80 15.13
CA LEU A 83 7.13 -6.88 14.58
C LEU A 83 6.96 -7.98 15.63
N ASN A 84 5.75 -8.54 15.73
CA ASN A 84 5.53 -9.74 16.52
C ASN A 84 5.79 -11.01 15.67
N GLN A 85 5.68 -12.19 16.29
CA GLN A 85 5.98 -13.45 15.60
C GLN A 85 5.04 -13.70 14.41
N SER A 86 3.73 -13.52 14.60
CA SER A 86 2.74 -13.71 13.53
C SER A 86 2.95 -12.73 12.37
N GLU A 87 3.29 -11.47 12.66
CA GLU A 87 3.62 -10.47 11.65
C GLU A 87 4.87 -10.88 10.85
N ARG A 88 5.90 -11.39 11.53
CA ARG A 88 7.08 -11.95 10.87
C ARG A 88 6.75 -13.14 10.00
N ASP A 89 5.88 -14.04 10.47
CA ASP A 89 5.51 -15.24 9.73
C ASP A 89 4.72 -14.89 8.47
N VAL A 90 3.74 -13.99 8.57
CA VAL A 90 2.97 -13.51 7.41
C VAL A 90 3.91 -12.85 6.40
N LEU A 91 4.76 -11.92 6.83
CA LEU A 91 5.71 -11.26 5.94
C LEU A 91 6.75 -12.27 5.38
N GLY A 92 7.17 -13.24 6.18
CA GLY A 92 8.15 -14.28 5.82
C GLY A 92 7.65 -15.31 4.80
N ILE A 93 6.36 -15.69 4.86
CA ILE A 93 5.70 -16.52 3.84
C ILE A 93 5.81 -15.87 2.45
N TYR A 94 5.72 -14.55 2.41
CA TYR A 94 5.80 -13.75 1.19
C TYR A 94 7.21 -13.43 0.71
N TRP A 95 8.11 -13.24 1.67
CA TRP A 95 9.51 -12.88 1.44
C TRP A 95 10.40 -14.10 1.21
N GLY A 96 9.87 -15.29 1.50
CA GLY A 96 10.52 -16.58 1.43
C GLY A 96 9.79 -17.57 0.55
N LYS A 97 9.45 -17.20 -0.70
CA LYS A 97 9.54 -18.21 -1.76
C LYS A 97 10.97 -18.71 -1.82
N ALA A 98 11.26 -19.70 -1.00
CA ALA A 98 12.34 -20.62 -1.20
C ALA A 98 12.30 -21.04 -2.67
N GLN A 99 13.32 -20.68 -3.44
CA GLN A 99 13.65 -21.55 -4.57
C GLN A 99 13.88 -22.94 -3.97
N PRO A 100 13.16 -23.93 -4.46
CA PRO A 100 13.84 -24.74 -5.44
C PRO A 100 12.96 -24.94 -6.67
N LEU A 101 13.03 -24.00 -7.61
CA LEU A 101 12.93 -24.44 -8.99
C LEU A 101 14.25 -25.17 -9.27
N LYS A 102 14.21 -26.50 -9.25
CA LYS A 102 15.31 -27.33 -9.74
C LYS A 102 15.62 -26.87 -11.18
N LYS A 103 16.90 -26.72 -11.49
CA LYS A 103 17.36 -26.58 -12.89
C LYS A 103 16.87 -27.79 -13.67
N LYS A 104 16.29 -27.56 -14.86
CA LYS A 104 16.42 -28.54 -15.95
C LYS A 104 17.79 -28.36 -16.57
#